data_AF-A0A5J6GJD6-F1
#
_entry.id   AF-A0A5J6GJD6-F1
#
_cell.length_a   1.000
_cell.length_b   1.000
_cell.length_c   1.000
_cell.angle_alpha   90.00
_cell.angle_beta   90.00
_cell.angle_gamma   90.00
#
_symmetry.space_group_name_H-M   'P 1'
#
loop_
_entity.id
_entity.type
_entity.pdbx_description
1 polymer ?
#
loop_
_entity_poly.entity_id
_entity_poly.type
_entity_poly.pdbx_seq_one_letter_code
_entity_poly.pdbx_strand_id
1 'polypeptide(L)'
;MKDIAYEDLKDIAYEELQAFEGRAAEETGHGKDPVNGPMIRHWCEAMGDTHPAYTGGDAVAPPTMLQAWTMGGLSANGGRFVAHDELFALLEGGGYTSVVATDCEQEYLLPLRPGDEITFDAVIESVSERKTTKLGTGHFITTRMDVRAGGELAGTHRFRILKYAPAQRKPQGKRPRPVINRDNAGFWDGVAAHRLLIQRCGGCDALRFPWLPGCNACGSAEWDTVEASGEGTVYSYVVMHHPPFPAFDPPYAVGLIELAEGVRIVSNVIGVPYDKVRIGMPVRLEIQRVDDELELPMFRAVDVSVDGAAEGEG
;
A
#
# COMPACT_ATOMS: atom_id res chain seq x y z
N MET A 1 -9.42 6.92 5.97
CA MET A 1 -9.34 5.50 6.34
C MET A 1 -8.75 5.49 7.74
N LYS A 2 -9.55 5.12 8.76
CA LYS A 2 -9.14 5.25 10.16
C LYS A 2 -7.94 4.34 10.42
N ASP A 3 -6.95 4.91 11.10
CA ASP A 3 -5.78 4.21 11.62
C ASP A 3 -6.25 3.07 12.53
N ILE A 4 -5.94 1.84 12.17
CA ILE A 4 -6.12 0.68 13.04
C ILE A 4 -4.74 0.46 13.67
N ALA A 5 -4.54 0.99 14.86
CA ALA A 5 -3.37 0.66 15.67
C ALA A 5 -3.44 -0.83 16.04
N TYR A 6 -2.33 -1.41 16.52
CA TYR A 6 -2.31 -2.78 17.07
C TYR A 6 -3.42 -3.02 18.14
N GLU A 7 -3.92 -1.94 18.76
CA GLU A 7 -4.99 -1.91 19.75
C GLU A 7 -6.42 -1.99 19.16
N ASP A 8 -6.57 -1.88 17.83
CA ASP A 8 -7.85 -1.86 17.13
C ASP A 8 -8.16 -3.16 16.35
N LEU A 9 -7.25 -4.14 16.36
CA LEU A 9 -7.53 -5.46 15.81
C LEU A 9 -8.55 -6.16 16.71
N LYS A 10 -9.66 -6.60 16.11
CA LYS A 10 -10.61 -7.43 16.87
C LYS A 10 -9.94 -8.78 17.12
N ASP A 11 -9.88 -9.17 18.39
CA ASP A 11 -9.56 -10.53 18.75
C ASP A 11 -10.70 -11.43 18.26
N ILE A 12 -10.50 -12.04 17.09
CA ILE A 12 -11.34 -13.12 16.59
C ILE A 12 -10.96 -14.36 17.37
N ALA A 13 -11.93 -14.99 18.03
CA ALA A 13 -11.69 -16.22 18.76
C ALA A 13 -11.16 -17.30 17.80
N TYR A 14 -10.12 -18.03 18.22
CA TYR A 14 -9.51 -19.04 17.35
C TYR A 14 -10.50 -20.13 16.97
N GLU A 15 -11.42 -20.46 17.87
CA GLU A 15 -12.50 -21.42 17.66
C GLU A 15 -13.44 -21.03 16.51
N GLU A 16 -13.67 -19.73 16.31
CA GLU A 16 -14.48 -19.23 15.18
C GLU A 16 -13.77 -19.46 13.84
N LEU A 17 -12.45 -19.31 13.81
CA LEU A 17 -11.63 -19.57 12.63
C LEU A 17 -11.49 -21.08 12.39
N GLN A 18 -11.34 -21.86 13.45
CA GLN A 18 -11.24 -23.31 13.38
C GLN A 18 -12.52 -23.96 12.84
N ALA A 19 -13.69 -23.35 13.06
CA ALA A 19 -14.95 -23.80 12.48
C ALA A 19 -14.97 -23.80 10.95
N PHE A 20 -14.00 -23.15 10.28
CA PHE A 20 -13.84 -23.20 8.84
C PHE A 20 -13.04 -24.41 8.34
N GLU A 21 -12.28 -25.07 9.21
CA GLU A 21 -11.50 -26.25 8.84
C GLU A 21 -12.42 -27.39 8.38
N GLY A 22 -12.08 -28.01 7.25
CA GLY A 22 -12.88 -29.05 6.63
C GLY A 22 -14.09 -28.56 5.83
N ARG A 23 -14.43 -27.26 5.86
CA ARG A 23 -15.47 -26.70 5.00
C ARG A 23 -15.01 -26.75 3.54
N ALA A 24 -15.89 -27.23 2.67
CA ALA A 24 -15.67 -27.13 1.24
C ALA A 24 -15.61 -25.66 0.85
N ALA A 25 -14.48 -25.27 0.28
CA ALA A 25 -14.34 -23.98 -0.37
C ALA A 25 -15.05 -24.06 -1.73
N GLU A 26 -14.75 -25.09 -2.54
CA GLU A 26 -15.46 -25.36 -3.80
C GLU A 26 -15.85 -26.84 -3.85
N GLU A 27 -17.09 -27.12 -4.25
CA GLU A 27 -17.56 -28.46 -4.57
C GLU A 27 -17.85 -28.56 -6.06
N THR A 28 -17.24 -29.51 -6.75
CA THR A 28 -17.44 -29.76 -8.19
C THR A 28 -17.20 -28.51 -9.05
N GLY A 29 -16.14 -27.78 -8.76
CA GLY A 29 -15.68 -26.68 -9.61
C GLY A 29 -15.30 -27.19 -10.98
N HIS A 30 -15.71 -26.48 -12.04
CA HIS A 30 -15.34 -26.81 -13.42
C HIS A 30 -14.33 -25.79 -13.95
N GLY A 31 -13.28 -26.30 -14.59
CA GLY A 31 -12.37 -25.48 -15.39
C GLY A 31 -13.17 -24.72 -16.46
N LYS A 32 -12.79 -23.47 -16.73
CA LYS A 32 -13.53 -22.64 -17.71
C LYS A 32 -13.42 -23.18 -19.12
N ASP A 33 -12.25 -23.72 -19.44
CA ASP A 33 -11.91 -24.30 -20.71
C ASP A 33 -11.34 -25.70 -20.45
N PRO A 34 -11.55 -26.66 -21.36
CA PRO A 34 -10.74 -27.86 -21.35
C PRO A 34 -9.27 -27.47 -21.53
N VAL A 35 -8.39 -28.37 -21.11
CA VAL A 35 -6.96 -28.23 -21.39
C VAL A 35 -6.80 -27.99 -22.89
N ASN A 36 -6.06 -26.95 -23.28
CA ASN A 36 -6.01 -26.53 -24.68
C ASN A 36 -4.62 -26.04 -25.10
N GLY A 37 -4.28 -26.33 -26.35
CA GLY A 37 -3.01 -25.95 -26.96
C GLY A 37 -2.71 -24.44 -26.93
N PRO A 38 -3.68 -23.54 -27.19
CA PRO A 38 -3.45 -22.10 -27.10
C PRO A 38 -2.94 -21.62 -25.74
N MET A 39 -3.57 -22.06 -24.63
CA MET A 39 -3.13 -21.70 -23.28
C MET A 39 -1.77 -22.32 -22.93
N ILE A 40 -1.53 -23.58 -23.32
CA ILE A 40 -0.22 -24.23 -23.14
C ILE A 40 0.88 -23.43 -23.84
N ARG A 41 0.67 -23.08 -25.11
CA ARG A 41 1.62 -22.29 -25.89
C ARG A 41 1.92 -20.94 -25.24
N HIS A 42 0.88 -20.20 -24.83
CA HIS A 42 1.06 -18.89 -24.19
C HIS A 42 1.79 -18.98 -22.85
N TRP A 43 1.49 -20.00 -22.06
CA TRP A 43 2.20 -20.24 -20.80
C TRP A 43 3.68 -20.55 -21.06
N CYS A 44 3.99 -21.44 -22.00
CA CYS A 44 5.36 -21.80 -22.36
C CYS A 44 6.15 -20.60 -22.90
N GLU A 45 5.54 -19.77 -23.76
CA GLU A 45 6.15 -18.53 -24.26
C GLU A 45 6.47 -17.55 -23.13
N ALA A 46 5.54 -17.35 -22.19
CA ALA A 46 5.73 -16.45 -21.05
C ALA A 46 6.79 -16.94 -20.07
N MET A 47 6.86 -18.26 -19.85
CA MET A 47 7.82 -18.89 -18.95
C MET A 47 9.18 -19.16 -19.61
N GLY A 48 9.27 -19.04 -20.93
CA GLY A 48 10.46 -19.41 -21.70
C GLY A 48 10.74 -20.91 -21.73
N ASP A 49 9.74 -21.75 -21.50
CA ASP A 49 9.87 -23.20 -21.47
C ASP A 49 9.64 -23.79 -22.87
N THR A 50 10.71 -24.34 -23.46
CA THR A 50 10.70 -24.89 -24.83
C THR A 50 10.67 -26.41 -24.86
N HIS A 51 10.24 -27.08 -23.78
CA HIS A 51 10.26 -28.54 -23.74
C HIS A 51 9.36 -29.15 -24.83
N PRO A 52 9.86 -30.10 -25.63
CA PRO A 52 9.16 -30.61 -26.82
C PRO A 52 7.84 -31.32 -26.52
N ALA A 53 7.69 -31.87 -25.30
CA ALA A 53 6.47 -32.55 -24.86
C ALA A 53 5.23 -31.63 -24.80
N TYR A 54 5.41 -30.31 -24.82
CA TYR A 54 4.32 -29.34 -24.75
C TYR A 54 3.82 -28.89 -26.13
N THR A 55 4.35 -29.51 -27.20
CA THR A 55 4.08 -29.12 -28.59
C THR A 55 3.68 -30.33 -29.45
N GLY A 56 2.88 -30.10 -30.49
CA GLY A 56 2.44 -31.14 -31.42
C GLY A 56 1.11 -31.81 -31.04
N GLY A 57 0.74 -32.87 -31.76
CA GLY A 57 -0.56 -33.54 -31.61
C GLY A 57 -0.72 -34.31 -30.29
N ASP A 58 0.39 -34.81 -29.73
CA ASP A 58 0.41 -35.57 -28.47
C ASP A 58 0.87 -34.72 -27.28
N ALA A 59 0.76 -33.39 -27.40
CA ALA A 59 1.22 -32.45 -26.38
C ALA A 59 0.57 -32.76 -25.03
N VAL A 60 1.37 -32.60 -23.97
CA VAL A 60 0.88 -32.55 -22.59
C VAL A 60 0.95 -31.12 -22.09
N ALA A 61 0.08 -30.74 -21.16
CA ALA A 61 0.24 -29.47 -20.46
C ALA A 61 1.46 -29.57 -19.52
N PRO A 62 2.27 -28.50 -19.40
CA PRO A 62 3.27 -28.39 -18.34
C PRO A 62 2.60 -28.69 -16.98
N PRO A 63 3.18 -29.58 -16.14
CA PRO A 63 2.57 -29.93 -14.86
C PRO A 63 2.27 -28.71 -13.97
N THR A 64 3.15 -27.70 -14.02
CA THR A 64 3.02 -26.41 -13.32
C THR A 64 1.80 -25.57 -13.76
N MET A 65 1.10 -25.95 -14.83
CA MET A 65 -0.18 -25.36 -15.21
C MET A 65 -1.38 -25.96 -14.46
N LEU A 66 -1.20 -26.90 -13.52
CA LEU A 66 -2.29 -27.57 -12.80
C LEU A 66 -3.33 -26.58 -12.26
N GLN A 67 -2.89 -25.50 -11.61
CA GLN A 67 -3.79 -24.46 -11.09
C GLN A 67 -4.33 -23.52 -12.19
N ALA A 68 -3.62 -23.33 -13.30
CA ALA A 68 -4.04 -22.41 -14.36
C ALA A 68 -5.40 -22.79 -14.95
N TRP A 69 -5.72 -24.10 -14.97
CA TRP A 69 -7.00 -24.62 -15.46
C TRP A 69 -8.17 -24.42 -14.49
N THR A 70 -7.90 -24.15 -13.22
CA THR A 70 -8.93 -23.94 -12.18
C THR A 70 -9.15 -22.47 -11.84
N MET A 71 -8.28 -21.58 -12.34
CA MET A 71 -8.35 -20.14 -12.09
C MET A 71 -9.67 -19.51 -12.57
N GLY A 72 -10.24 -18.64 -11.73
CA GLY A 72 -11.45 -17.88 -12.05
C GLY A 72 -11.27 -16.87 -13.19
N GLY A 73 -10.04 -16.43 -13.48
CA GLY A 73 -9.77 -15.41 -14.52
C GLY A 73 -10.38 -14.04 -14.20
N LEU A 74 -10.29 -13.10 -15.14
CA LEU A 74 -10.66 -11.68 -14.93
C LEU A 74 -12.18 -11.43 -14.80
N SER A 75 -13.00 -12.32 -15.35
CA SER A 75 -14.46 -12.17 -15.37
C SER A 75 -15.17 -12.91 -14.23
N ALA A 76 -14.44 -13.55 -13.31
CA ALA A 76 -15.04 -14.19 -12.15
C ALA A 76 -15.50 -13.13 -11.13
N ASN A 77 -16.71 -12.63 -11.32
CA ASN A 77 -17.45 -11.90 -10.30
C ASN A 77 -18.49 -12.85 -9.69
N GLY A 78 -18.18 -13.39 -8.51
CA GLY A 78 -19.13 -14.05 -7.63
C GLY A 78 -19.30 -15.57 -7.84
N GLY A 79 -19.21 -16.31 -6.73
CA GLY A 79 -19.80 -17.65 -6.60
C GLY A 79 -18.84 -18.83 -6.48
N ARG A 80 -17.52 -18.61 -6.49
CA ARG A 80 -16.54 -19.66 -6.17
C ARG A 80 -15.96 -19.40 -4.78
N PHE A 81 -15.78 -20.46 -4.00
CA PHE A 81 -15.15 -20.39 -2.67
C PHE A 81 -15.97 -19.73 -1.55
N VAL A 82 -17.27 -20.03 -1.40
CA VAL A 82 -18.16 -19.41 -0.38
C VAL A 82 -17.57 -19.43 1.03
N ALA A 83 -17.05 -20.58 1.48
CA ALA A 83 -16.43 -20.67 2.81
C ALA A 83 -15.14 -19.84 2.92
N HIS A 84 -14.42 -19.66 1.81
CA HIS A 84 -13.20 -18.84 1.77
C HIS A 84 -13.55 -17.35 1.77
N ASP A 85 -14.58 -16.94 1.03
CA ASP A 85 -15.11 -15.58 1.02
C ASP A 85 -15.63 -15.17 2.39
N GLU A 86 -16.38 -16.05 3.06
CA GLU A 86 -16.84 -15.83 4.45
C GLU A 86 -15.67 -15.68 5.42
N LEU A 87 -14.66 -16.55 5.33
CA LEU A 87 -13.45 -16.48 6.15
C LEU A 87 -12.68 -15.18 5.90
N PHE A 88 -12.57 -14.76 4.64
CA PHE A 88 -11.90 -13.51 4.26
C PHE A 88 -12.67 -12.30 4.78
N ALA A 89 -13.99 -12.29 4.64
CA ALA A 89 -14.84 -11.23 5.16
C ALA A 89 -14.74 -11.11 6.68
N LEU A 90 -14.69 -12.25 7.40
CA LEU A 90 -14.48 -12.27 8.85
C LEU A 90 -13.12 -11.67 9.23
N LEU A 91 -12.04 -12.10 8.56
CA LEU A 91 -10.69 -11.60 8.82
C LEU A 91 -10.53 -10.12 8.45
N GLU A 92 -11.13 -9.68 7.34
CA GLU A 92 -11.16 -8.26 6.95
C GLU A 92 -11.94 -7.41 7.95
N GLY A 93 -13.08 -7.90 8.43
CA GLY A 93 -13.85 -7.28 9.51
C GLY A 93 -13.09 -7.20 10.84
N GLY A 94 -12.06 -8.03 11.03
CA GLY A 94 -11.12 -7.99 12.15
C GLY A 94 -9.89 -7.10 11.94
N GLY A 95 -9.72 -6.49 10.76
CA GLY A 95 -8.59 -5.62 10.42
C GLY A 95 -7.44 -6.33 9.69
N TYR A 96 -7.57 -7.61 9.36
CA TYR A 96 -6.58 -8.38 8.59
C TYR A 96 -6.80 -8.20 7.08
N THR A 97 -6.51 -7.00 6.58
CA THR A 97 -6.87 -6.60 5.21
C THR A 97 -5.91 -7.12 4.14
N SER A 98 -4.65 -7.38 4.49
CA SER A 98 -3.61 -7.74 3.51
C SER A 98 -3.45 -9.25 3.38
N VAL A 99 -3.07 -9.71 2.19
CA VAL A 99 -2.83 -11.12 1.90
C VAL A 99 -1.52 -11.32 1.17
N VAL A 100 -0.80 -12.39 1.51
CA VAL A 100 0.40 -12.83 0.78
C VAL A 100 0.43 -14.34 0.71
N ALA A 101 0.83 -14.89 -0.43
CA ALA A 101 1.11 -16.32 -0.58
C ALA A 101 2.45 -16.65 0.09
N THR A 102 2.49 -17.70 0.91
CA THR A 102 3.70 -18.10 1.63
C THR A 102 4.24 -19.43 1.16
N ASP A 103 3.38 -20.39 0.82
CA ASP A 103 3.79 -21.74 0.44
C ASP A 103 2.86 -22.30 -0.65
N CYS A 104 3.42 -23.09 -1.56
CA CYS A 104 2.71 -23.81 -2.61
C CYS A 104 3.35 -25.18 -2.78
N GLU A 105 2.57 -26.23 -2.53
CA GLU A 105 2.95 -27.63 -2.77
C GLU A 105 2.02 -28.21 -3.84
N GLN A 106 2.60 -28.84 -4.86
CA GLN A 106 1.84 -29.51 -5.92
C GLN A 106 2.36 -30.93 -6.11
N GLU A 107 1.43 -31.88 -6.21
CA GLU A 107 1.70 -33.26 -6.60
C GLU A 107 1.02 -33.54 -7.95
N TYR A 108 1.78 -34.11 -8.88
CA TYR A 108 1.31 -34.40 -10.24
C TYR A 108 1.23 -35.92 -10.42
N LEU A 109 0.04 -36.43 -10.62
CA LEU A 109 -0.23 -37.87 -10.73
C LEU A 109 -0.43 -38.30 -12.17
N LEU A 110 -1.11 -37.47 -12.97
CA LEU A 110 -1.37 -37.73 -14.38
C LEU A 110 -1.01 -36.51 -15.24
N PRO A 111 -0.39 -36.71 -16.41
CA PRO A 111 -0.17 -35.63 -17.36
C PRO A 111 -1.49 -35.21 -18.00
N LEU A 112 -1.81 -33.93 -17.92
CA LEU A 112 -2.98 -33.34 -18.58
C LEU A 112 -2.74 -33.18 -20.08
N ARG A 113 -3.78 -33.39 -20.88
CA ARG A 113 -3.72 -33.37 -22.35
C ARG A 113 -4.78 -32.46 -22.96
N PRO A 114 -4.51 -31.83 -24.11
CA PRO A 114 -5.52 -31.06 -24.82
C PRO A 114 -6.81 -31.86 -25.03
N GLY A 115 -7.94 -31.29 -24.62
CA GLY A 115 -9.26 -31.94 -24.63
C GLY A 115 -9.73 -32.43 -23.26
N ASP A 116 -8.83 -32.56 -22.27
CA ASP A 116 -9.23 -32.98 -20.92
C ASP A 116 -10.14 -31.92 -20.27
N GLU A 117 -11.29 -32.37 -19.79
CA GLU A 117 -12.17 -31.55 -18.96
C GLU A 117 -11.72 -31.62 -17.49
N ILE A 118 -11.47 -30.44 -16.92
CA ILE A 118 -10.96 -30.31 -15.57
C ILE A 118 -12.11 -30.06 -14.60
N THR A 119 -12.13 -30.85 -13.53
CA THR A 119 -12.97 -30.64 -12.35
C THR A 119 -12.09 -30.53 -11.12
N PHE A 120 -12.54 -29.83 -10.08
CA PHE A 120 -11.76 -29.70 -8.86
C PHE A 120 -12.67 -29.51 -7.65
N ASP A 121 -12.20 -30.00 -6.52
CA ASP A 121 -12.77 -29.70 -5.20
C ASP A 121 -11.69 -28.99 -4.38
N ALA A 122 -12.11 -28.07 -3.52
CA ALA A 122 -11.20 -27.39 -2.62
C ALA A 122 -11.76 -27.39 -1.20
N VAL A 123 -10.89 -27.55 -0.21
CA VAL A 123 -11.23 -27.54 1.21
C VAL A 123 -10.28 -26.61 1.95
N ILE A 124 -10.81 -25.88 2.93
CA ILE A 124 -9.97 -25.18 3.92
C ILE A 124 -9.37 -26.26 4.83
N GLU A 125 -8.11 -26.60 4.61
CA GLU A 125 -7.43 -27.70 5.30
C GLU A 125 -7.05 -27.31 6.73
N SER A 126 -6.59 -26.06 6.92
CA SER A 126 -6.28 -25.54 8.25
C SER A 126 -6.33 -24.01 8.30
N VAL A 127 -6.62 -23.48 9.49
CA VAL A 127 -6.43 -22.07 9.83
C VAL A 127 -5.60 -21.99 11.10
N SER A 128 -4.50 -21.24 11.09
CA SER A 128 -3.63 -21.15 12.26
C SER A 128 -4.20 -20.21 13.32
N GLU A 129 -3.76 -20.40 14.57
CA GLU A 129 -3.80 -19.35 15.58
C GLU A 129 -3.12 -18.07 15.06
N ARG A 130 -3.37 -16.95 15.77
CA ARG A 130 -2.73 -15.67 15.48
C ARG A 130 -1.21 -15.78 15.55
N LYS A 131 -0.52 -15.41 14.47
CA LYS A 131 0.95 -15.35 14.40
C LYS A 131 1.41 -13.94 14.02
N THR A 132 2.53 -13.51 14.60
CA THR A 132 3.19 -12.25 14.26
C THR A 132 4.41 -12.52 13.41
N THR A 133 4.49 -11.86 12.25
CA THR A 133 5.59 -11.95 11.29
C THR A 133 6.22 -10.57 11.07
N LYS A 134 7.26 -10.49 10.22
CA LYS A 134 7.83 -9.20 9.80
C LYS A 134 6.86 -8.33 9.00
N LEU A 135 5.91 -8.95 8.30
CA LEU A 135 4.92 -8.23 7.49
C LEU A 135 3.77 -7.69 8.34
N GLY A 136 3.52 -8.31 9.49
CA GLY A 136 2.38 -7.99 10.33
C GLY A 136 1.87 -9.20 11.11
N THR A 137 0.79 -8.98 11.84
CA THR A 137 0.10 -9.99 12.65
C THR A 137 -1.12 -10.50 11.91
N GLY A 138 -1.32 -11.81 11.88
CA GLY A 138 -2.40 -12.42 11.10
C GLY A 138 -2.54 -13.92 11.31
N HIS A 139 -3.26 -14.55 10.38
CA HIS A 139 -3.59 -15.97 10.39
C HIS A 139 -3.13 -16.61 9.08
N PHE A 140 -2.53 -17.79 9.20
CA PHE A 140 -2.24 -18.60 8.04
C PHE A 140 -3.45 -19.44 7.67
N ILE A 141 -3.77 -19.50 6.38
CA ILE A 141 -4.87 -20.30 5.85
C ILE A 141 -4.27 -21.24 4.82
N THR A 142 -4.50 -22.53 5.00
CA THR A 142 -4.06 -23.56 4.06
C THR A 142 -5.29 -24.12 3.35
N THR A 143 -5.30 -24.04 2.03
CA THR A 143 -6.34 -24.62 1.17
C THR A 143 -5.75 -25.78 0.41
N ARG A 144 -6.44 -26.92 0.43
CA ARG A 144 -6.08 -28.10 -0.37
C ARG A 144 -7.09 -28.24 -1.50
N MET A 145 -6.60 -28.39 -2.72
CA MET A 145 -7.39 -28.58 -3.92
C MET A 145 -7.01 -29.90 -4.58
N ASP A 146 -8.01 -30.71 -4.89
CA ASP A 146 -7.88 -31.96 -5.63
C ASP A 146 -8.38 -31.72 -7.06
N VAL A 147 -7.49 -31.80 -8.04
CA VAL A 147 -7.79 -31.53 -9.46
C VAL A 147 -7.92 -32.85 -10.21
N ARG A 148 -9.01 -33.00 -10.96
CA ARG A 148 -9.35 -34.20 -11.71
C ARG A 148 -9.51 -33.91 -13.19
N ALA A 149 -9.08 -34.85 -14.03
CA ALA A 149 -9.29 -34.85 -15.47
C ALA A 149 -10.14 -36.08 -15.83
N GLY A 150 -11.31 -35.86 -16.46
CA GLY A 150 -12.22 -36.97 -16.79
C GLY A 150 -12.69 -37.79 -15.58
N GLY A 151 -12.69 -37.21 -14.37
CA GLY A 151 -13.07 -37.88 -13.12
C GLY A 151 -11.93 -38.58 -12.38
N GLU A 152 -10.73 -38.69 -12.97
CA GLU A 152 -9.55 -39.26 -12.32
C GLU A 152 -8.67 -38.19 -11.68
N LEU A 153 -8.07 -38.49 -10.51
CA LEU A 153 -7.20 -37.54 -9.81
C LEU A 153 -5.92 -37.29 -10.62
N ALA A 154 -5.80 -36.07 -11.15
CA ALA A 154 -4.66 -35.66 -11.96
C ALA A 154 -3.55 -35.00 -11.12
N GLY A 155 -3.92 -34.32 -10.04
CA GLY A 155 -2.96 -33.74 -9.12
C GLY A 155 -3.60 -33.09 -7.89
N THR A 156 -2.76 -32.77 -6.92
CA THR A 156 -3.16 -32.04 -5.71
C THR A 156 -2.40 -30.72 -5.64
N HIS A 157 -3.04 -29.71 -5.07
CA HIS A 157 -2.45 -28.38 -4.87
C HIS A 157 -2.79 -27.91 -3.45
N ARG A 158 -1.77 -27.81 -2.60
CA ARG A 158 -1.88 -27.24 -1.26
C ARG A 158 -1.26 -25.86 -1.26
N PHE A 159 -2.08 -24.86 -0.98
CA PHE A 159 -1.69 -23.45 -1.05
C PHE A 159 -1.87 -22.80 0.30
N ARG A 160 -0.82 -22.14 0.80
CA ARG A 160 -0.83 -21.45 2.07
C ARG A 160 -0.66 -19.95 1.86
N ILE A 161 -1.56 -19.20 2.49
CA ILE A 161 -1.52 -17.74 2.52
C ILE A 161 -1.42 -17.25 3.95
N LEU A 162 -0.96 -16.01 4.12
CA LEU A 162 -1.08 -15.23 5.34
C LEU A 162 -2.05 -14.07 5.06
N LYS A 163 -3.19 -14.05 5.77
CA LYS A 163 -4.07 -12.88 5.88
C LYS A 163 -3.68 -12.10 7.14
N TYR A 164 -3.27 -10.85 7.00
CA TYR A 164 -2.62 -10.08 8.07
C TYR A 164 -2.96 -8.60 8.07
N ALA A 165 -2.78 -8.00 9.24
CA ALA A 165 -2.77 -6.56 9.43
C ALA A 165 -1.31 -6.08 9.25
N PRO A 166 -1.02 -5.20 8.27
CA PRO A 166 0.33 -4.73 8.02
C PRO A 166 0.99 -4.14 9.26
N ALA A 167 2.24 -4.54 9.53
CA ALA A 167 3.03 -3.92 10.57
C ALA A 167 3.27 -2.44 10.21
N GLN A 168 2.89 -1.53 11.11
CA GLN A 168 3.28 -0.13 10.99
C GLN A 168 4.80 -0.02 11.14
N ARG A 169 5.45 0.45 10.08
CA ARG A 169 6.90 0.63 10.07
C ARG A 169 7.21 2.02 10.60
N LYS A 170 7.50 2.13 11.90
CA LYS A 170 7.99 3.41 12.44
C LYS A 170 9.30 3.79 11.72
N PRO A 171 9.42 5.02 11.17
CA PRO A 171 10.65 5.47 10.56
C PRO A 171 11.77 5.43 11.60
N GLN A 172 12.85 4.74 11.26
CA GLN A 172 13.91 4.37 12.22
C GLN A 172 15.14 5.27 12.11
N GLY A 173 15.14 6.24 11.19
CA GLY A 173 16.23 7.19 10.97
C GLY A 173 15.95 8.60 11.52
N LYS A 174 17.02 9.31 11.92
CA LYS A 174 16.95 10.73 12.27
C LYS A 174 16.61 11.57 11.04
N ARG A 175 15.81 12.64 11.21
CA ARG A 175 15.57 13.61 10.14
C ARG A 175 16.89 14.24 9.68
N PRO A 176 17.10 14.45 8.37
CA PRO A 176 18.26 15.17 7.88
C PRO A 176 18.38 16.55 8.56
N ARG A 177 19.54 16.84 9.14
CA ARG A 177 19.79 18.13 9.80
C ARG A 177 19.99 19.21 8.73
N PRO A 178 19.38 20.39 8.90
CA PRO A 178 19.62 21.49 7.98
C PRO A 178 21.08 21.95 8.07
N VAL A 179 21.64 22.33 6.92
CA VAL A 179 22.94 23.01 6.88
C VAL A 179 22.71 24.48 7.19
N ILE A 180 23.00 24.86 8.42
CA ILE A 180 22.87 26.24 8.89
C ILE A 180 24.16 26.99 8.58
N ASN A 181 24.03 28.15 7.92
CA ASN A 181 25.12 29.06 7.63
C ASN A 181 24.70 30.50 7.99
N ARG A 182 25.60 31.46 7.77
CA ARG A 182 25.36 32.88 8.10
C ARG A 182 24.09 33.44 7.43
N ASP A 183 23.77 33.00 6.22
CA ASP A 183 22.72 33.60 5.40
C ASP A 183 21.32 33.06 5.74
N ASN A 184 21.23 31.87 6.35
CA ASN A 184 19.96 31.24 6.74
C ASN A 184 19.78 31.07 8.27
N ALA A 185 20.77 31.45 9.10
CA ALA A 185 20.68 31.32 10.55
C ALA A 185 19.43 32.01 11.13
N GLY A 186 19.11 33.22 10.67
CA GLY A 186 17.94 33.96 11.15
C GLY A 186 16.59 33.27 10.87
N PHE A 187 16.50 32.48 9.79
CA PHE A 187 15.32 31.64 9.56
C PHE A 187 15.18 30.56 10.64
N TRP A 188 16.28 29.87 10.96
CA TRP A 188 16.29 28.80 11.96
C TRP A 188 16.11 29.32 13.38
N ASP A 189 16.65 30.50 13.71
CA ASP A 189 16.38 31.19 14.98
C ASP A 189 14.89 31.54 15.11
N GLY A 190 14.26 31.94 14.02
CA GLY A 190 12.80 32.12 13.94
C GLY A 190 12.06 30.82 14.25
N VAL A 191 12.40 29.73 13.55
CA VAL A 191 11.77 28.41 13.75
C VAL A 191 11.90 27.95 15.21
N ALA A 192 13.08 28.08 15.82
CA ALA A 192 13.32 27.74 17.24
C ALA A 192 12.53 28.64 18.21
N ALA A 193 12.21 29.87 17.80
CA ALA A 193 11.33 30.78 18.52
C ALA A 193 9.84 30.61 18.16
N HIS A 194 9.48 29.51 17.47
CA HIS A 194 8.14 29.22 16.98
C HIS A 194 7.54 30.28 16.03
N ARG A 195 8.38 30.95 15.23
CA ARG A 195 7.98 31.99 14.27
C ARG A 195 8.55 31.71 12.88
N LEU A 196 7.71 31.73 11.85
CA LEU A 196 8.19 31.62 10.47
C LEU A 196 8.54 33.01 9.94
N LEU A 197 9.84 33.31 9.82
CA LEU A 197 10.33 34.60 9.36
C LEU A 197 10.62 34.60 7.84
N ILE A 198 10.09 35.61 7.16
CA ILE A 198 10.33 35.89 5.74
C ILE A 198 11.29 37.08 5.65
N GLN A 199 12.32 36.95 4.82
CA GLN A 199 13.30 38.01 4.62
C GLN A 199 12.69 39.14 3.77
N ARG A 200 12.81 40.39 4.21
CA ARG A 200 12.35 41.58 3.50
C ARG A 200 13.51 42.50 3.17
N CYS A 201 13.57 43.01 1.94
CA CYS A 201 14.64 43.91 1.52
C CYS A 201 14.48 45.30 2.14
N GLY A 202 15.53 45.85 2.75
CA GLY A 202 15.50 47.21 3.31
C GLY A 202 15.57 48.34 2.25
N GLY A 203 15.75 48.00 0.97
CA GLY A 203 15.83 48.97 -0.12
C GLY A 203 14.57 49.06 -0.99
N CYS A 204 13.84 47.97 -1.17
CA CYS A 204 12.65 47.93 -2.04
C CYS A 204 11.46 47.16 -1.44
N ASP A 205 11.54 46.78 -0.15
CA ASP A 205 10.51 46.04 0.58
C ASP A 205 10.11 44.66 0.01
N ALA A 206 10.83 44.18 -1.02
CA ALA A 206 10.56 42.88 -1.62
C ALA A 206 10.78 41.75 -0.60
N LEU A 207 9.74 40.92 -0.44
CA LEU A 207 9.79 39.68 0.34
C LEU A 207 10.48 38.59 -0.46
N ARG A 208 11.26 37.74 0.22
CA ARG A 208 11.97 36.63 -0.44
C ARG A 208 12.09 35.40 0.45
N PHE A 209 11.95 34.25 -0.22
CA PHE A 209 12.27 32.94 0.30
C PHE A 209 12.73 32.06 -0.89
N PRO A 210 13.83 31.28 -0.77
CA PRO A 210 14.71 31.13 0.39
C PRO A 210 15.51 32.40 0.73
N TRP A 211 16.11 32.42 1.92
CA TRP A 211 16.94 33.53 2.37
C TRP A 211 18.22 33.65 1.53
N LEU A 212 18.57 34.89 1.17
CA LEU A 212 19.73 35.22 0.35
C LEU A 212 20.48 36.44 0.91
N PRO A 213 21.81 36.54 0.74
CA PRO A 213 22.61 37.64 1.26
C PRO A 213 22.36 38.99 0.56
N GLY A 214 21.66 39.01 -0.57
CA GLY A 214 21.32 40.23 -1.30
C GLY A 214 19.99 40.11 -2.04
N CYS A 215 19.38 41.26 -2.34
CA CYS A 215 18.13 41.33 -3.07
C CYS A 215 18.33 41.11 -4.58
N ASN A 216 17.61 40.15 -5.16
CA ASN A 216 17.62 39.89 -6.59
C ASN A 216 16.88 40.96 -7.43
N ALA A 217 16.06 41.80 -6.80
CA ALA A 217 15.32 42.86 -7.48
C ALA A 217 16.10 44.18 -7.57
N CYS A 218 16.73 44.63 -6.48
CA CYS A 218 17.41 45.94 -6.42
C CYS A 218 18.90 45.88 -6.07
N GLY A 219 19.45 44.71 -5.73
CA GLY A 219 20.86 44.54 -5.38
C GLY A 219 21.25 44.96 -3.95
N SER A 220 20.31 45.48 -3.14
CA SER A 220 20.60 45.85 -1.74
C SER A 220 21.03 44.64 -0.91
N ALA A 221 22.04 44.84 -0.05
CA ALA A 221 22.47 43.89 0.97
C ALA A 221 21.75 44.08 2.31
N GLU A 222 20.98 45.16 2.46
CA GLU A 222 20.23 45.46 3.68
C GLU A 222 18.90 44.72 3.69
N TRP A 223 18.55 44.16 4.84
CA TRP A 223 17.31 43.43 5.04
C TRP A 223 16.87 43.39 6.50
N ASP A 224 15.57 43.25 6.68
CA ASP A 224 14.94 42.88 7.93
C ASP A 224 14.04 41.65 7.71
N THR A 225 13.10 41.41 8.64
CA THR A 225 12.20 40.26 8.56
C THR A 225 10.77 40.67 8.85
N VAL A 226 9.84 39.94 8.23
CA VAL A 226 8.42 39.95 8.59
C VAL A 226 8.02 38.56 9.05
N GLU A 227 7.16 38.47 10.06
CA GLU A 227 6.60 37.20 10.50
C GLU A 227 5.45 36.81 9.55
N ALA A 228 5.49 35.59 9.05
CA ALA A 228 4.41 35.05 8.23
C ALA A 228 3.16 34.82 9.08
N SER A 229 1.99 35.06 8.51
CA SER A 229 0.68 34.70 9.07
C SER A 229 0.55 33.20 9.40
N GLY A 230 1.35 32.38 8.72
CA GLY A 230 1.29 30.92 8.80
C GLY A 230 0.24 30.32 7.88
N GLU A 231 -0.52 31.12 7.14
CA GLU A 231 -1.51 30.64 6.18
C GLU A 231 -0.87 30.40 4.81
N GLY A 232 -1.29 29.35 4.14
CA GLY A 232 -0.81 29.05 2.79
C GLY A 232 -1.69 28.07 2.04
N THR A 233 -1.31 27.81 0.79
CA THR A 233 -1.95 26.83 -0.07
C THR A 233 -0.92 25.92 -0.72
N VAL A 234 -1.28 24.66 -0.98
CA VAL A 234 -0.43 23.74 -1.73
C VAL A 234 -0.35 24.22 -3.19
N TYR A 235 0.76 24.83 -3.60
CA TYR A 235 0.97 25.26 -4.98
C TYR A 235 1.31 24.08 -5.89
N SER A 236 2.16 23.18 -5.41
CA SER A 236 2.50 21.90 -6.06
C SER A 236 2.97 20.89 -5.02
N TYR A 237 3.01 19.61 -5.34
CA TYR A 237 3.49 18.57 -4.43
C TYR A 237 4.04 17.36 -5.18
N VAL A 238 4.86 16.57 -4.48
CA VAL A 238 5.30 15.24 -4.90
C VAL A 238 4.98 14.23 -3.79
N VAL A 239 4.66 12.99 -4.18
CA VAL A 239 4.49 11.87 -3.25
C VAL A 239 5.67 10.92 -3.41
N MET A 240 6.43 10.73 -2.33
CA MET A 240 7.60 9.88 -2.35
C MET A 240 7.22 8.43 -2.01
N HIS A 241 7.27 7.54 -3.01
CA HIS A 241 6.98 6.10 -2.83
C HIS A 241 8.24 5.25 -2.67
N HIS A 242 9.25 5.46 -3.53
CA HIS A 242 10.47 4.65 -3.57
C HIS A 242 11.65 5.45 -4.16
N PRO A 243 12.90 5.26 -3.68
CA PRO A 243 13.30 4.39 -2.57
C PRO A 243 12.85 4.94 -1.21
N PRO A 244 12.57 4.07 -0.22
CA PRO A 244 12.26 4.51 1.13
C PRO A 244 13.46 5.24 1.73
N PHE A 245 13.22 6.40 2.35
CA PHE A 245 14.26 7.11 3.10
C PHE A 245 14.06 6.83 4.60
N PRO A 246 15.08 6.36 5.36
CA PRO A 246 14.90 5.87 6.73
C PRO A 246 14.22 6.83 7.71
N ALA A 247 14.31 8.14 7.47
CA ALA A 247 13.75 9.19 8.33
C ALA A 247 12.27 9.52 8.09
N PHE A 248 11.65 8.91 7.09
CA PHE A 248 10.26 9.13 6.71
C PHE A 248 9.55 7.80 6.55
N ASP A 249 8.24 7.78 6.80
CA ASP A 249 7.38 6.64 6.51
C ASP A 249 6.74 6.84 5.13
N PRO A 250 7.16 6.10 4.09
CA PRO A 250 6.58 6.23 2.76
C PRO A 250 5.25 5.46 2.62
N PRO A 251 4.29 5.96 1.82
CA PRO A 251 4.38 7.18 1.03
C PRO A 251 4.10 8.46 1.83
N TYR A 252 4.84 9.54 1.53
CA TYR A 252 4.63 10.85 2.16
C TYR A 252 4.64 11.98 1.13
N ALA A 253 3.90 13.06 1.41
CA ALA A 253 3.82 14.23 0.55
C ALA A 253 4.83 15.31 0.97
N VAL A 254 5.50 15.90 -0.01
CA VAL A 254 6.30 17.12 0.12
C VAL A 254 5.66 18.18 -0.78
N GLY A 255 5.20 19.26 -0.17
CA GLY A 255 4.53 20.37 -0.83
C GLY A 255 5.48 21.54 -1.08
N LEU A 256 5.30 22.21 -2.22
CA LEU A 256 5.67 23.60 -2.41
C LEU A 256 4.46 24.44 -1.99
N ILE A 257 4.57 25.11 -0.84
CA ILE A 257 3.49 25.87 -0.22
C ILE A 257 3.66 27.34 -0.61
N GLU A 258 2.61 27.95 -1.16
CA GLU A 258 2.54 29.40 -1.37
C GLU A 258 1.89 30.03 -0.13
N LEU A 259 2.65 30.85 0.58
CA LEU A 259 2.18 31.57 1.76
C LEU A 259 1.29 32.75 1.35
N ALA A 260 0.45 33.22 2.26
CA ALA A 260 -0.40 34.39 2.04
C ALA A 260 0.39 35.65 1.63
N GLU A 261 1.65 35.76 2.06
CA GLU A 261 2.57 36.85 1.71
C GLU A 261 3.17 36.73 0.29
N GLY A 262 2.87 35.64 -0.43
CA GLY A 262 3.23 35.44 -1.84
C GLY A 262 4.58 34.76 -2.10
N VAL A 263 5.36 34.46 -1.06
CA VAL A 263 6.57 33.64 -1.17
C VAL A 263 6.24 32.14 -1.08
N ARG A 264 7.15 31.29 -1.56
CA ARG A 264 6.95 29.83 -1.53
C ARG A 264 7.99 29.12 -0.68
N ILE A 265 7.56 28.10 0.06
CA ILE A 265 8.41 27.27 0.92
C ILE A 265 8.18 25.79 0.62
N VAL A 266 9.25 24.99 0.58
CA VAL A 266 9.16 23.53 0.48
C VAL A 266 9.02 22.96 1.89
N SER A 267 7.97 22.17 2.14
CA SER A 267 7.74 21.54 3.44
C SER A 267 6.85 20.28 3.35
N ASN A 268 6.79 19.50 4.43
CA ASN A 268 5.85 18.39 4.54
C ASN A 268 4.41 18.90 4.71
N VAL A 269 3.47 18.24 4.02
CA VAL A 269 2.03 18.41 4.26
C VAL A 269 1.58 17.33 5.22
N ILE A 270 1.02 17.73 6.37
CA ILE A 270 0.64 16.83 7.47
C ILE A 270 -0.86 16.94 7.80
N GLY A 271 -1.36 16.01 8.61
CA GLY A 271 -2.78 15.99 9.02
C GLY A 271 -3.75 15.51 7.94
N VAL A 272 -3.24 14.99 6.83
CA VAL A 272 -4.04 14.43 5.73
C VAL A 272 -3.27 13.27 5.08
N PRO A 273 -3.93 12.18 4.65
CA PRO A 273 -3.28 11.11 3.89
C PRO A 273 -2.64 11.64 2.60
N TYR A 274 -1.51 11.04 2.19
CA TYR A 274 -0.73 11.50 1.03
C TYR A 274 -1.53 11.51 -0.28
N ASP A 275 -2.50 10.60 -0.43
CA ASP A 275 -3.35 10.43 -1.60
C ASP A 275 -4.53 11.43 -1.64
N LYS A 276 -4.70 12.22 -0.57
CA LYS A 276 -5.70 13.28 -0.48
C LYS A 276 -5.12 14.68 -0.60
N VAL A 277 -3.79 14.83 -0.59
CA VAL A 277 -3.12 16.12 -0.89
C VAL A 277 -3.46 16.53 -2.32
N ARG A 278 -3.85 17.80 -2.51
CA ARG A 278 -4.21 18.36 -3.82
C ARG A 278 -3.71 19.79 -3.96
N ILE A 279 -3.45 20.22 -5.20
CA ILE A 279 -3.15 21.61 -5.53
C ILE A 279 -4.32 22.51 -5.07
N GLY A 280 -3.99 23.65 -4.48
CA GLY A 280 -4.94 24.61 -3.92
C GLY A 280 -5.51 24.22 -2.54
N MET A 281 -5.08 23.10 -1.94
CA MET A 281 -5.49 22.74 -0.58
C MET A 281 -5.02 23.81 0.43
N PRO A 282 -5.92 24.34 1.28
CA PRO A 282 -5.53 25.26 2.34
C PRO A 282 -4.75 24.54 3.42
N VAL A 283 -3.65 25.15 3.85
CA VAL A 283 -2.77 24.62 4.89
C VAL A 283 -2.37 25.72 5.88
N ARG A 284 -2.02 25.32 7.11
CA ARG A 284 -1.55 26.20 8.16
C ARG A 284 -0.22 25.71 8.73
N LEU A 285 0.68 26.64 8.99
CA LEU A 285 1.97 26.40 9.61
C LEU A 285 1.79 25.69 10.96
N GLU A 286 2.57 24.65 11.16
CA GLU A 286 2.75 23.95 12.42
C GLU A 286 4.24 23.65 12.59
N ILE A 287 4.85 24.21 13.63
CA ILE A 287 6.24 23.89 13.97
C ILE A 287 6.23 22.62 14.81
N GLN A 288 6.76 21.54 14.22
CA GLN A 288 6.77 20.22 14.83
C GLN A 288 8.18 19.86 15.27
N ARG A 289 8.31 19.43 16.53
CA ARG A 289 9.52 18.77 17.02
C ARG A 289 9.62 17.36 16.43
N VAL A 290 10.68 17.13 15.66
CA VAL A 290 10.91 15.84 14.98
C VAL A 290 11.88 14.93 15.72
N ASP A 291 12.70 15.50 16.61
CA ASP A 291 13.48 14.81 17.62
C ASP A 291 13.90 15.79 18.75
N ASP A 292 14.71 15.34 19.70
CA ASP A 292 15.12 16.13 20.88
C ASP A 292 15.86 17.45 20.54
N GLU A 293 16.38 17.58 19.32
CA GLU A 293 17.29 18.66 18.91
C GLU A 293 16.77 19.48 17.71
N LEU A 294 15.69 19.06 17.05
CA LEU A 294 15.21 19.72 15.81
C LEU A 294 13.70 19.91 15.78
N GLU A 295 13.35 21.14 15.44
CA GLU A 295 12.00 21.57 15.10
C GLU A 295 11.98 22.01 13.64
N LEU A 296 10.91 21.63 12.93
CA LEU A 296 10.74 21.94 11.51
C LEU A 296 9.39 22.62 11.29
N PRO A 297 9.33 23.67 10.44
CA PRO A 297 8.05 24.24 10.02
C PRO A 297 7.39 23.30 9.01
N MET A 298 6.30 22.66 9.43
CA MET A 298 5.43 21.82 8.60
C MET A 298 4.11 22.54 8.31
N PHE A 299 3.30 22.00 7.39
CA PHE A 299 2.02 22.59 7.02
C PHE A 299 0.89 21.57 7.15
N ARG A 300 -0.03 21.82 8.09
CA ARG A 300 -1.20 20.98 8.32
C ARG A 300 -2.35 21.38 7.41
N ALA A 301 -3.02 20.41 6.78
CA ALA A 301 -4.25 20.65 6.00
C ALA A 301 -5.38 21.22 6.89
N VAL A 302 -6.08 22.25 6.41
CA VAL A 302 -7.12 22.97 7.18
C VAL A 302 -8.55 22.50 6.84
N ASP A 303 -8.77 21.88 5.69
CA ASP A 303 -10.09 21.35 5.30
C ASP A 303 -10.01 19.88 4.90
N VAL A 304 -10.33 19.00 5.84
CA VAL A 304 -10.75 17.63 5.55
C VAL A 304 -12.18 17.50 6.09
N SER A 305 -13.16 18.06 5.37
CA SER A 305 -14.55 17.68 5.62
C SER A 305 -14.66 16.19 5.32
N VAL A 306 -14.95 15.41 6.36
CA VAL A 306 -15.35 14.02 6.22
C VAL A 306 -16.80 14.03 5.77
N ASP A 307 -17.03 14.28 4.48
CA ASP A 307 -18.37 14.14 3.90
C ASP A 307 -18.60 12.65 3.56
N GLY A 308 -19.53 12.03 4.28
CA GLY A 308 -20.05 10.70 3.93
C GLY A 308 -20.57 9.84 5.10
N ALA A 309 -21.30 10.40 6.07
CA ALA A 309 -22.15 9.62 6.96
C ALA A 309 -23.41 10.42 7.33
N ALA A 310 -24.56 9.72 7.35
CA ALA A 310 -25.93 10.21 7.57
C ALA A 310 -26.53 10.98 6.36
N GLU A 311 -27.74 10.75 5.86
CA GLU A 311 -28.93 10.02 6.32
C GLU A 311 -29.82 9.82 5.09
N GLY A 312 -30.56 8.72 5.05
CA GLY A 312 -31.55 8.43 4.01
C GLY A 312 -32.67 7.56 4.57
N GLU A 313 -33.37 8.07 5.57
CA GLU A 313 -34.76 7.68 5.83
C GLU A 313 -35.66 8.47 4.89
N GLY A 314 -36.51 7.74 4.18
CA GLY A 314 -37.54 8.24 3.26
C GLY A 314 -38.26 7.10 2.60
#